data_AF-A0A821PV95-F1
#
_entry.id   AF-A0A821PV95-F1
#
_cell.length_a   1.000
_cell.length_b   1.000
_cell.length_c   1.000
_cell.angle_alpha   90.00
_cell.angle_beta   90.00
_cell.angle_gamma   90.00
#
_symmetry.space_group_name_H-M   'P 1'
#
loop_
_entity.id
_entity.type
_entity.pdbx_description
1 polymer ?
#
loop_
_entity_poly.entity_id
_entity_poly.type
_entity_poly.pdbx_seq_one_letter_code
_entity_poly.pdbx_strand_id
1 'polypeptide(L)'
;MNCTEFLVTLYAKLYHAFHAITGCDYTPAFFRKGKVKPFKILENSEEYQLAFDNIISDDKEVLETTFVTLEKFICQMYGVKNCSIVNDVRFHLFSSTFKSKKSDENFDKKFRNFDSSSLPPCKVELEQHLLRVRYVTKIWRNAHSKHPTSLSPMAFGWTINGDKYDFVWFLGDQLPSSVADIIVQNDLEDNESSQEDDMNDTDKDSDDDDDDYEDDSFL
;
A
#
# COMPACT_ATOMS: atom_id res chain seq x y z
N MET A 1 5.74 12.63 -34.98
CA MET A 1 6.11 11.97 -33.71
C MET A 1 5.80 10.50 -33.90
N ASN A 2 6.83 9.66 -33.93
CA ASN A 2 6.68 8.21 -34.10
C ASN A 2 6.23 7.57 -32.77
N CYS A 3 5.53 6.43 -32.83
CA CYS A 3 4.94 5.76 -31.66
C CYS A 3 5.99 5.49 -30.55
N THR A 4 7.23 5.20 -30.96
CA THR A 4 8.38 4.97 -30.08
C THR A 4 8.81 6.23 -29.30
N GLU A 5 8.87 7.42 -29.90
CA GLU A 5 9.17 8.66 -29.15
C GLU A 5 8.07 9.00 -28.13
N PHE A 6 6.82 8.75 -28.48
CA PHE A 6 5.69 9.00 -27.59
C PHE A 6 5.75 8.09 -26.36
N LEU A 7 6.01 6.80 -26.56
CA LEU A 7 6.17 5.83 -25.47
C LEU A 7 7.38 6.18 -24.58
N VAL A 8 8.54 6.48 -25.17
CA VAL A 8 9.75 6.86 -24.40
C VAL A 8 9.49 8.11 -23.56
N THR A 9 8.81 9.12 -24.12
CA THR A 9 8.50 10.36 -23.41
C THR A 9 7.45 10.17 -22.31
N LEU A 10 6.44 9.33 -22.58
CA LEU A 10 5.40 8.99 -21.60
C LEU A 10 6.02 8.23 -20.41
N TYR A 11 6.75 7.16 -20.67
CA TYR A 11 7.39 6.36 -19.61
C TYR A 11 8.43 7.16 -18.82
N ALA A 12 9.17 8.08 -19.46
CA ALA A 12 10.07 8.98 -18.73
C ALA A 12 9.34 9.90 -17.75
N LYS A 13 8.14 10.38 -18.09
CA LYS A 13 7.31 11.20 -17.18
C LYS A 13 6.77 10.37 -16.02
N LEU A 14 6.23 9.19 -16.31
CA LEU A 14 5.67 8.28 -15.31
C LEU A 14 6.75 7.75 -14.35
N TYR A 15 7.99 7.59 -14.82
CA TYR A 15 9.10 7.10 -14.00
C TYR A 15 9.39 7.99 -12.79
N HIS A 16 9.29 9.32 -12.92
CA HIS A 16 9.49 10.23 -11.78
C HIS A 16 8.49 9.95 -10.66
N ALA A 17 7.21 9.90 -11.00
CA ALA A 17 6.13 9.58 -10.05
C ALA A 17 6.28 8.17 -9.49
N PHE A 18 6.66 7.22 -10.34
CA PHE A 18 6.86 5.82 -9.95
C PHE A 18 8.04 5.61 -9.01
N HIS A 19 9.16 6.26 -9.29
CA HIS A 19 10.33 6.20 -8.43
C HIS A 19 10.01 6.79 -7.06
N ALA A 20 9.32 7.94 -7.01
CA ALA A 20 8.90 8.57 -5.76
C ALA A 20 7.85 7.74 -5.00
N ILE A 21 6.81 7.22 -5.65
CA ILE A 21 5.74 6.49 -4.94
C ILE A 21 6.24 5.18 -4.33
N THR A 22 7.13 4.47 -5.02
CA THR A 22 7.68 3.19 -4.53
C THR A 22 8.86 3.37 -3.57
N GLY A 23 9.25 4.61 -3.27
CA GLY A 23 10.33 4.96 -2.35
C GLY A 23 11.61 5.41 -3.08
N CYS A 24 12.18 6.52 -2.59
CA CYS A 24 13.44 7.13 -3.00
C CYS A 24 14.08 7.85 -1.80
N ASP A 25 15.12 8.67 -2.03
CA ASP A 25 15.77 9.43 -0.95
C ASP A 25 14.83 10.42 -0.23
N TYR A 26 13.73 10.82 -0.87
CA TYR A 26 12.80 11.83 -0.36
C TYR A 26 11.46 11.26 0.13
N THR A 27 11.17 9.99 -0.18
CA THR A 27 9.90 9.33 0.13
C THR A 27 10.17 7.91 0.65
N PRO A 28 9.46 7.48 1.71
CA PRO A 28 9.72 6.17 2.29
C PRO A 28 9.37 5.04 1.32
N ALA A 29 10.12 3.94 1.41
CA ALA A 29 9.78 2.70 0.70
C ALA A 29 8.76 1.88 1.50
N PHE A 30 7.88 1.17 0.79
CA PHE A 30 6.98 0.22 1.41
C PHE A 30 7.74 -1.04 1.81
N PHE A 31 7.56 -1.48 3.05
CA PHE A 31 8.32 -2.60 3.60
C PHE A 31 8.10 -3.88 2.78
N ARG A 32 9.22 -4.50 2.37
CA ARG A 32 9.25 -5.71 1.51
C ARG A 32 8.46 -5.60 0.21
N LYS A 33 8.23 -4.38 -0.31
CA LYS A 33 7.67 -4.16 -1.65
C LYS A 33 8.75 -3.63 -2.59
N GLY A 34 9.28 -4.52 -3.42
CA GLY A 34 10.19 -4.14 -4.51
C GLY A 34 9.46 -3.43 -5.66
N LYS A 35 10.20 -2.93 -6.65
CA LYS A 35 9.65 -2.15 -7.78
C LYS A 35 9.08 -3.01 -8.93
N VAL A 36 9.48 -4.28 -9.06
CA VAL A 36 9.08 -5.16 -10.19
C VAL A 36 7.56 -5.35 -10.27
N LYS A 37 6.91 -5.77 -9.17
CA LYS A 37 5.45 -5.98 -9.15
C LYS A 37 4.67 -4.66 -9.38
N PRO A 38 4.96 -3.56 -8.66
CA PRO A 38 4.35 -2.26 -8.93
C PRO A 38 4.52 -1.79 -10.39
N PHE A 39 5.68 -2.02 -10.99
CA PHE A 39 5.93 -1.63 -12.38
C PHE A 39 5.03 -2.41 -13.34
N LYS A 40 4.93 -3.74 -13.18
CA LYS A 40 3.99 -4.56 -13.97
C LYS A 40 2.53 -4.13 -13.79
N ILE A 41 2.13 -3.70 -12.59
CA ILE A 41 0.77 -3.16 -12.36
C ILE A 41 0.57 -1.86 -13.15
N LEU A 42 1.54 -0.95 -13.13
CA LEU A 42 1.48 0.32 -13.86
C LEU A 42 1.48 0.13 -15.38
N GLU A 43 2.34 -0.75 -15.90
CA GLU A 43 2.48 -1.01 -17.34
C GLU A 43 1.18 -1.55 -17.95
N ASN A 44 0.41 -2.34 -17.20
CA ASN A 44 -0.81 -3.00 -17.67
C ASN A 44 -2.11 -2.19 -17.40
N SER A 45 -2.02 -0.93 -17.01
CA SER A 45 -3.22 -0.12 -16.67
C SER A 45 -3.07 1.34 -17.10
N GLU A 46 -3.83 1.72 -18.14
CA GLU A 46 -3.95 3.13 -18.55
C GLU A 46 -4.52 4.02 -17.43
N GLU A 47 -5.41 3.48 -16.60
CA GLU A 47 -5.96 4.16 -15.43
C GLU A 47 -4.84 4.59 -14.47
N TYR A 48 -3.91 3.68 -14.16
CA TYR A 48 -2.77 4.01 -13.31
C TYR A 48 -1.76 4.92 -14.01
N GLN A 49 -1.50 4.73 -15.29
CA GLN A 49 -0.63 5.61 -16.05
C GLN A 49 -1.15 7.06 -16.01
N LEU A 50 -2.45 7.25 -16.22
CA LEU A 50 -3.09 8.56 -16.14
C LEU A 50 -2.99 9.16 -14.72
N ALA A 51 -3.23 8.38 -13.68
CA ALA A 51 -3.10 8.85 -12.30
C ALA A 51 -1.65 9.27 -11.96
N PHE A 52 -0.65 8.52 -12.42
CA PHE A 52 0.75 8.87 -12.23
C PHE A 52 1.15 10.13 -13.00
N ASP A 53 0.56 10.38 -14.17
CA ASP A 53 0.77 11.65 -14.90
C ASP A 53 0.09 12.83 -14.18
N ASN A 54 -1.13 12.62 -13.69
CA ASN A 54 -1.96 13.65 -13.05
C ASN A 54 -1.55 14.01 -11.63
N ILE A 55 -0.62 13.27 -11.00
CA ILE A 55 -0.16 13.51 -9.62
C ILE A 55 0.36 14.94 -9.38
N ILE A 56 0.81 15.65 -10.43
CA ILE A 56 1.29 17.04 -10.36
C ILE A 56 0.25 18.11 -10.72
N SER A 57 -0.96 17.72 -11.12
CA SER A 57 -2.04 18.60 -11.57
C SER A 57 -2.45 19.59 -10.48
N ASP A 58 -2.57 20.88 -10.79
CA ASP A 58 -3.07 21.88 -9.83
C ASP A 58 -4.60 21.93 -9.76
N ASP A 59 -5.30 21.19 -10.63
CA ASP A 59 -6.74 20.99 -10.53
C ASP A 59 -7.07 20.07 -9.35
N LYS A 60 -7.92 20.55 -8.44
CA LYS A 60 -8.27 19.86 -7.20
C LYS A 60 -9.11 18.60 -7.44
N GLU A 61 -10.06 18.63 -8.35
CA GLU A 61 -10.94 17.49 -8.65
C GLU A 61 -10.15 16.37 -9.33
N VAL A 62 -9.27 16.73 -10.26
CA VAL A 62 -8.32 15.80 -10.88
C VAL A 62 -7.37 15.20 -9.84
N LEU A 63 -6.93 15.99 -8.85
CA LEU A 63 -6.03 15.49 -7.81
C LEU A 63 -6.72 14.52 -6.84
N GLU A 64 -7.95 14.82 -6.43
CA GLU A 64 -8.74 13.95 -5.54
C GLU A 64 -9.01 12.59 -6.20
N THR A 65 -9.44 12.59 -7.47
CA THR A 65 -9.62 11.35 -8.24
C THR A 65 -8.30 10.60 -8.43
N THR A 66 -7.20 11.31 -8.69
CA THR A 66 -5.86 10.74 -8.77
C THR A 66 -5.47 10.02 -7.47
N PHE A 67 -5.72 10.62 -6.31
CA PHE A 67 -5.37 10.01 -5.02
C PHE A 67 -6.15 8.72 -4.77
N VAL A 68 -7.45 8.68 -5.11
CA VAL A 68 -8.28 7.46 -5.02
C VAL A 68 -7.73 6.36 -5.94
N THR A 69 -7.36 6.69 -7.18
CA THR A 69 -6.78 5.72 -8.11
C THR A 69 -5.41 5.22 -7.64
N LEU A 70 -4.58 6.08 -7.04
CA LEU A 70 -3.30 5.66 -6.46
C LEU A 70 -3.49 4.82 -5.19
N GLU A 71 -4.52 5.06 -4.38
CA GLU A 71 -4.88 4.19 -3.25
C GLU A 71 -5.22 2.77 -3.72
N LYS A 72 -6.00 2.66 -4.80
CA LYS A 72 -6.28 1.39 -5.48
C LYS A 72 -5.01 0.71 -6.00
N PHE A 73 -4.08 1.46 -6.61
CA PHE A 73 -2.78 0.93 -7.01
C PHE A 73 -2.00 0.32 -5.83
N ILE A 74 -1.98 1.00 -4.68
CA ILE A 74 -1.34 0.48 -3.46
C ILE A 74 -2.04 -0.79 -2.97
N CYS A 75 -3.38 -0.86 -2.98
CA CYS A 75 -4.12 -2.08 -2.65
C CYS A 75 -3.66 -3.29 -3.50
N GLN A 76 -3.51 -3.08 -4.81
CA GLN A 76 -3.04 -4.13 -5.73
C GLN A 76 -1.58 -4.52 -5.50
N MET A 77 -0.72 -3.55 -5.18
CA MET A 77 0.68 -3.81 -4.79
C MET A 77 0.75 -4.75 -3.59
N TYR A 78 -0.16 -4.64 -2.63
CA TYR A 78 -0.30 -5.54 -1.49
C TYR A 78 -1.03 -6.87 -1.80
N GLY A 79 -1.45 -7.08 -3.04
CA GLY A 79 -2.01 -8.35 -3.52
C GLY A 79 -3.54 -8.42 -3.53
N VAL A 80 -4.24 -7.36 -3.16
CA VAL A 80 -5.71 -7.32 -3.16
C VAL A 80 -6.19 -6.56 -4.40
N LYS A 81 -6.65 -7.30 -5.42
CA LYS A 81 -6.98 -6.74 -6.75
C LYS A 81 -8.32 -5.97 -6.79
N ASN A 82 -9.29 -6.39 -5.97
CA ASN A 82 -10.68 -5.94 -6.01
C ASN A 82 -11.04 -4.99 -4.86
N CYS A 83 -10.06 -4.27 -4.33
CA CYS A 83 -10.26 -3.28 -3.28
C CYS A 83 -9.52 -1.99 -3.63
N SER A 84 -10.13 -0.86 -3.29
CA SER A 84 -9.60 0.48 -3.55
C SER A 84 -9.34 1.29 -2.28
N ILE A 85 -9.53 0.68 -1.10
CA ILE A 85 -9.42 1.36 0.20
C ILE A 85 -8.36 0.64 1.02
N VAL A 86 -7.25 1.31 1.34
CA VAL A 86 -6.13 0.64 2.01
C VAL A 86 -6.45 0.19 3.43
N ASN A 87 -7.37 0.87 4.12
CA ASN A 87 -7.83 0.45 5.45
C ASN A 87 -8.58 -0.89 5.40
N ASP A 88 -9.40 -1.12 4.36
CA ASP A 88 -10.08 -2.39 4.16
C ASP A 88 -9.07 -3.50 3.84
N VAL A 89 -8.07 -3.20 3.01
CA VAL A 89 -6.96 -4.14 2.73
C VAL A 89 -6.17 -4.46 4.00
N ARG A 90 -5.87 -3.45 4.83
CA ARG A 90 -5.20 -3.64 6.13
C ARG A 90 -6.01 -4.57 7.02
N PHE A 91 -7.30 -4.29 7.18
CA PHE A 91 -8.18 -5.11 8.01
C PHE A 91 -8.32 -6.54 7.46
N HIS A 92 -8.44 -6.70 6.15
CA HIS A 92 -8.47 -8.00 5.48
C HIS A 92 -7.19 -8.80 5.72
N LEU A 93 -6.02 -8.20 5.52
CA LEU A 93 -4.72 -8.87 5.70
C LEU A 93 -4.44 -9.18 7.18
N PHE A 94 -4.84 -8.29 8.08
CA PHE A 94 -4.81 -8.56 9.52
C PHE A 94 -5.72 -9.75 9.84
N SER A 95 -6.98 -9.69 9.44
CA SER A 95 -7.96 -10.74 9.69
C SER A 95 -7.54 -12.10 9.13
N SER A 96 -7.03 -12.16 7.90
CA SER A 96 -6.60 -13.42 7.29
C SER A 96 -5.38 -14.03 7.98
N THR A 97 -4.55 -13.20 8.61
CA THR A 97 -3.36 -13.63 9.36
C THR A 97 -3.73 -14.08 10.78
N PHE A 98 -4.61 -13.34 11.46
CA PHE A 98 -4.90 -13.51 12.89
C PHE A 98 -6.18 -14.30 13.19
N LYS A 99 -7.07 -14.55 12.22
CA LYS A 99 -8.26 -15.38 12.46
C LYS A 99 -7.84 -16.82 12.76
N SER A 100 -8.31 -17.34 13.89
CA SER A 100 -8.23 -18.78 14.17
C SER A 100 -9.01 -19.55 13.11
N LYS A 101 -8.44 -20.66 12.64
CA LYS A 101 -9.09 -21.56 11.68
C LYS A 101 -10.25 -22.35 12.28
N LYS A 102 -10.42 -22.34 13.61
CA LYS A 102 -11.47 -23.03 14.36
C LYS A 102 -12.04 -22.10 15.44
N SER A 103 -13.35 -22.18 15.65
CA SER A 103 -14.13 -21.35 16.59
C SER A 103 -13.70 -21.47 18.05
N ASP A 104 -13.10 -22.61 18.44
CA ASP A 104 -12.92 -22.99 19.86
C ASP A 104 -11.46 -23.14 20.31
N GLU A 105 -10.50 -22.61 19.56
CA GLU A 105 -9.11 -22.63 20.02
C GLU A 105 -8.81 -21.44 20.94
N ASN A 106 -8.40 -21.75 22.17
CA ASN A 106 -7.85 -20.79 23.13
C ASN A 106 -6.82 -19.84 22.47
N PHE A 107 -6.74 -18.61 22.98
CA PHE A 107 -5.74 -17.60 22.61
C PHE A 107 -4.26 -18.05 22.78
N ASP A 108 -4.02 -19.29 23.21
CA ASP A 108 -2.72 -19.94 23.38
C ASP A 108 -2.04 -20.36 22.06
N LYS A 109 -2.64 -20.08 20.90
CA LYS A 109 -1.99 -20.32 19.62
C LYS A 109 -0.72 -19.47 19.54
N LYS A 110 0.45 -20.11 19.39
CA LYS A 110 1.70 -19.41 19.02
C LYS A 110 1.41 -18.60 17.77
N PHE A 111 1.27 -17.29 17.94
CA PHE A 111 1.13 -16.38 16.82
C PHE A 111 2.27 -16.67 15.86
N ARG A 112 1.95 -16.98 14.59
CA ARG A 112 2.95 -16.90 13.53
C ARG A 112 3.58 -15.52 13.65
N ASN A 113 4.91 -15.43 13.57
CA ASN A 113 5.63 -14.16 13.58
C ASN A 113 5.12 -13.28 12.43
N PHE A 114 4.07 -12.51 12.68
CA PHE A 114 3.49 -11.58 11.73
C PHE A 114 4.15 -10.24 11.95
N ASP A 115 4.94 -9.84 10.97
CA ASP A 115 5.51 -8.52 10.95
C ASP A 115 4.41 -7.52 10.52
N SER A 116 3.96 -6.69 11.45
CA SER A 116 2.95 -5.66 11.18
C SER A 116 3.37 -4.69 10.09
N SER A 117 4.68 -4.52 9.84
CA SER A 117 5.18 -3.72 8.72
C SER A 117 4.82 -4.31 7.35
N SER A 118 4.36 -5.56 7.27
CA SER A 118 3.87 -6.18 6.04
C SER A 118 2.46 -5.71 5.62
N LEU A 119 1.74 -4.98 6.48
CA LEU A 119 0.47 -4.35 6.16
C LEU A 119 0.68 -3.10 5.27
N PRO A 120 -0.32 -2.73 4.43
CA PRO A 120 -0.32 -1.43 3.76
C PRO A 120 -0.31 -0.29 4.77
N PRO A 121 0.16 0.92 4.41
CA PRO A 121 -0.08 2.10 5.25
C PRO A 121 -1.58 2.30 5.49
N CYS A 122 -1.95 2.93 6.61
CA CYS A 122 -3.34 3.40 6.76
C CYS A 122 -3.61 4.54 5.78
N LYS A 123 -4.89 4.87 5.58
CA LYS A 123 -5.29 5.92 4.62
C LYS A 123 -4.58 7.25 4.88
N VAL A 124 -4.51 7.69 6.14
CA VAL A 124 -3.87 8.95 6.53
C VAL A 124 -2.37 8.93 6.26
N GLU A 125 -1.69 7.82 6.57
CA GLU A 125 -0.26 7.66 6.26
C GLU A 125 0.00 7.68 4.75
N LEU A 126 -0.88 7.03 3.99
CA LEU A 126 -0.81 7.03 2.54
C LEU A 126 -1.04 8.42 1.95
N GLU A 127 -1.99 9.20 2.47
CA GLU A 127 -2.23 10.57 2.03
C GLU A 127 -0.97 11.43 2.23
N GLN A 128 -0.34 11.36 3.41
CA GLN A 128 0.94 12.05 3.65
C GLN A 128 2.03 11.60 2.69
N HIS A 129 2.08 10.30 2.38
CA HIS A 129 3.02 9.76 1.39
C HIS A 129 2.76 10.31 -0.01
N LEU A 130 1.51 10.32 -0.48
CA LEU A 130 1.14 10.83 -1.80
C LEU A 130 1.38 12.34 -1.94
N LEU A 131 1.19 13.11 -0.86
CA LEU A 131 1.58 14.52 -0.80
C LEU A 131 3.08 14.69 -1.03
N ARG A 132 3.92 13.86 -0.38
CA ARG A 132 5.37 13.91 -0.59
C ARG A 132 5.75 13.53 -2.02
N VAL A 133 5.16 12.45 -2.54
CA VAL A 133 5.36 11.99 -3.92
C VAL A 133 5.05 13.10 -4.90
N ARG A 134 3.92 13.80 -4.73
CA ARG A 134 3.53 14.94 -5.56
C ARG A 134 4.57 16.05 -5.55
N TYR A 135 5.02 16.47 -4.37
CA TYR A 135 6.01 17.54 -4.23
C TYR A 135 7.31 17.21 -4.97
N VAL A 136 7.88 16.03 -4.70
CA VAL A 136 9.14 15.56 -5.30
C VAL A 136 8.99 15.42 -6.83
N THR A 137 7.90 14.80 -7.27
CA THR A 137 7.62 14.61 -8.71
C THR A 137 7.48 15.95 -9.43
N LYS A 138 6.83 16.95 -8.80
CA LYS A 138 6.66 18.28 -9.38
C LYS A 138 8.01 18.98 -9.54
N ILE A 139 8.93 18.82 -8.59
CA ILE A 139 10.30 19.33 -8.73
C ILE A 139 11.01 18.65 -9.91
N TRP A 140 11.01 17.33 -9.97
CA TRP A 140 11.73 16.58 -11.01
C TRP A 140 11.20 16.85 -12.42
N ARG A 141 9.87 16.86 -12.59
CA ARG A 141 9.26 17.14 -13.90
C ARG A 141 9.50 18.57 -14.38
N ASN A 142 9.80 19.49 -13.47
CA ASN A 142 10.10 20.88 -13.77
C ASN A 142 11.56 21.26 -13.49
N ALA A 143 12.48 20.29 -13.42
CA ALA A 143 13.89 20.56 -13.07
C ALA A 143 14.61 21.50 -14.07
N HIS A 144 14.06 21.65 -15.28
CA HIS A 144 14.53 22.62 -16.28
C HIS A 144 14.14 24.08 -15.95
N SER A 145 13.19 24.29 -15.04
CA SER A 145 12.71 25.61 -14.63
C SER A 145 13.51 26.15 -13.46
N LYS A 146 13.84 27.44 -13.47
CA LYS A 146 14.53 28.12 -12.35
C LYS A 146 13.78 27.99 -11.01
N HIS A 147 12.45 27.97 -11.08
CA HIS A 147 11.56 27.75 -9.94
C HIS A 147 10.71 26.50 -10.25
N PRO A 148 11.19 25.29 -9.90
CA PRO A 148 10.59 24.04 -10.35
C PRO A 148 9.25 23.73 -9.68
N THR A 149 8.94 24.37 -8.55
CA THR A 149 7.65 24.23 -7.87
C THR A 149 7.30 25.49 -7.09
N SER A 150 6.00 25.79 -6.98
CA SER A 150 5.44 26.77 -6.04
C SER A 150 4.97 26.14 -4.74
N LEU A 151 5.00 24.80 -4.64
CA LEU A 151 4.57 24.07 -3.46
C LEU A 151 5.57 24.25 -2.31
N SER A 152 5.07 24.32 -1.08
CA SER A 152 5.91 24.33 0.13
C SER A 152 6.00 22.92 0.71
N PRO A 153 7.19 22.40 1.04
CA PRO A 153 7.30 21.06 1.64
C PRO A 153 6.47 20.92 2.93
N MET A 154 6.30 21.99 3.71
CA MET A 154 5.51 21.96 4.94
C MET A 154 4.01 21.65 4.71
N ALA A 155 3.49 21.93 3.52
CA ALA A 155 2.12 21.61 3.13
C ALA A 155 2.00 20.22 2.48
N PHE A 156 3.12 19.52 2.25
CA PHE A 156 3.16 18.29 1.47
C PHE A 156 3.81 17.11 2.23
N GLY A 157 3.61 17.04 3.54
CA GLY A 157 4.00 15.88 4.35
C GLY A 157 5.40 15.94 4.95
N TRP A 158 5.98 17.14 5.07
CA TRP A 158 7.18 17.42 5.84
C TRP A 158 6.92 18.44 6.95
N THR A 159 7.77 18.40 7.98
CA THR A 159 7.88 19.44 9.01
C THR A 159 9.34 19.83 9.19
N ILE A 160 9.60 20.98 9.80
CA ILE A 160 10.94 21.44 10.14
C ILE A 160 11.19 21.15 11.61
N ASN A 161 12.20 20.33 11.89
CA ASN A 161 12.69 20.04 13.24
C ASN A 161 14.14 20.51 13.32
N GLY A 162 14.34 21.71 13.87
CA GLY A 162 15.64 22.38 13.88
C GLY A 162 16.06 22.82 12.47
N ASP A 163 17.16 22.26 11.97
CA ASP A 163 17.73 22.52 10.64
C ASP A 163 17.41 21.42 9.61
N LYS A 164 16.54 20.45 9.97
CA LYS A 164 16.22 19.28 9.14
C LYS A 164 14.73 19.20 8.82
N TYR A 165 14.45 18.55 7.70
CA TYR A 165 13.10 18.13 7.34
C TYR A 165 12.85 16.72 7.86
N ASP A 166 11.76 16.56 8.59
CA ASP A 166 11.23 15.25 8.99
C ASP A 166 9.89 14.99 8.33
N PHE A 167 9.56 13.71 8.14
CA PHE A 167 8.26 13.34 7.58
C PHE A 167 7.16 13.52 8.61
N VAL A 168 6.07 14.12 8.16
CA VAL A 168 4.78 13.99 8.84
C VAL A 168 4.22 12.63 8.44
N TRP A 169 4.32 11.65 9.32
CA TRP A 169 3.90 10.28 9.04
C TRP A 169 2.38 10.12 9.10
N PHE A 170 1.74 10.74 10.09
CA PHE A 170 0.32 10.56 10.37
C PHE A 170 -0.25 11.83 10.99
N LEU A 171 -1.51 12.14 10.68
CA LEU A 171 -2.28 13.24 11.26
C LEU A 171 -3.60 12.71 11.83
N GLY A 172 -3.77 12.83 13.14
CA GLY A 172 -4.98 12.40 13.85
C GLY A 172 -4.66 11.78 15.19
N ASP A 173 -5.69 11.27 15.85
CA ASP A 173 -5.56 10.59 17.13
C ASP A 173 -5.00 9.18 16.92
N GLN A 174 -3.83 8.90 17.50
CA GLN A 174 -3.20 7.58 17.43
C GLN A 174 -3.83 6.58 18.40
N LEU A 175 -4.57 7.07 19.40
CA LEU A 175 -5.22 6.28 20.42
C LEU A 175 -6.71 6.59 20.44
N PRO A 176 -7.57 5.58 20.62
CA PRO A 176 -8.99 5.81 20.87
C PRO A 176 -9.18 6.68 22.12
N SER A 177 -10.24 7.48 22.11
CA SER A 177 -10.52 8.43 23.18
C SER A 177 -10.85 7.76 24.51
N SER A 178 -11.43 6.55 24.45
CA SER A 178 -11.75 5.74 25.62
C SER A 178 -11.55 4.25 25.37
N VAL A 179 -11.41 3.46 26.45
CA VAL A 179 -11.36 1.99 26.38
C VAL A 179 -12.68 1.41 25.87
N ALA A 180 -13.81 2.07 26.11
CA ALA A 180 -15.11 1.63 25.62
C ALA A 180 -15.18 1.59 24.09
N ASP A 181 -14.42 2.46 23.42
CA ASP A 181 -14.33 2.51 21.94
C ASP A 181 -13.65 1.26 21.34
N ILE A 182 -12.99 0.44 22.18
CA ILE A 182 -12.22 -0.76 21.79
C ILE A 182 -13.03 -2.04 22.02
N ILE A 183 -14.00 -2.02 22.93
CA ILE A 183 -14.77 -3.21 23.31
C ILE A 183 -15.82 -3.47 22.24
N VAL A 184 -15.56 -4.45 21.37
CA VAL A 184 -16.55 -4.98 20.43
C VAL A 184 -17.60 -5.75 21.23
N GLN A 185 -18.83 -5.25 21.26
CA GLN A 185 -19.96 -5.99 21.83
C GLN A 185 -20.24 -7.19 20.93
N ASN A 186 -19.86 -8.39 21.38
CA ASN A 186 -20.29 -9.63 20.76
C ASN A 186 -21.74 -9.88 21.19
N ASP A 187 -22.71 -9.38 20.42
CA ASP A 187 -24.12 -9.76 20.56
C ASP A 187 -24.36 -11.13 19.93
N LEU A 188 -23.75 -12.19 20.49
CA LEU A 188 -24.09 -13.56 20.15
C LEU A 188 -24.76 -14.21 21.36
N GLU A 189 -26.06 -14.43 21.22
CA GLU A 189 -26.88 -15.21 22.13
C GLU A 189 -26.39 -16.67 22.09
N ASP A 190 -25.62 -17.07 23.10
CA ASP A 190 -25.20 -18.46 23.31
C ASP A 190 -26.42 -19.34 23.65
N ASN A 191 -26.87 -20.14 22.68
CA ASN A 191 -27.73 -21.28 22.91
C ASN A 191 -26.86 -22.54 22.94
N GLU A 192 -26.45 -22.95 24.15
CA GLU A 192 -25.79 -24.22 24.39
C GLU A 192 -26.74 -25.39 24.07
N SER A 193 -26.34 -26.26 23.14
CA SER A 193 -26.75 -27.67 23.18
C SER A 193 -25.59 -28.54 22.71
N SER A 194 -24.99 -29.20 23.69
CA SER A 194 -23.91 -30.18 23.58
C SER A 194 -24.34 -31.41 22.77
N GLN A 195 -23.46 -31.90 21.91
CA GLN A 195 -23.37 -33.32 21.58
C GLN A 195 -21.96 -33.64 21.06
N GLU A 196 -21.28 -34.48 21.84
CA GLU A 196 -20.03 -35.17 21.51
C GLU A 196 -20.25 -36.11 20.33
N ASP A 197 -19.30 -36.20 19.41
CA ASP A 197 -19.05 -37.43 18.65
C ASP A 197 -17.59 -37.51 18.19
N ASP A 198 -17.09 -38.73 18.31
CA ASP A 198 -15.72 -39.21 18.34
C ASP A 198 -15.19 -39.56 16.93
N MET A 199 -13.87 -39.83 16.86
CA MET A 199 -13.15 -40.62 15.82
C MET A 199 -12.48 -39.93 14.61
N ASN A 200 -11.15 -39.81 14.76
CA ASN A 200 -10.11 -40.58 14.03
C ASN A 200 -9.47 -40.06 12.72
N ASP A 201 -8.12 -40.23 12.69
CA ASP A 201 -7.18 -40.33 11.55
C ASP A 201 -7.02 -39.11 10.62
N THR A 202 -5.85 -38.74 10.08
CA THR A 202 -4.55 -39.41 9.87
C THR A 202 -3.50 -38.31 9.60
N ASP A 203 -2.24 -38.59 9.93
CA ASP A 203 -1.06 -37.85 9.49
C ASP A 203 -0.96 -37.71 7.96
N LYS A 204 -0.62 -36.52 7.47
CA LYS A 204 0.13 -36.34 6.21
C LYS A 204 1.05 -35.14 6.32
N ASP A 205 2.33 -35.45 6.54
CA ASP A 205 3.45 -34.64 6.11
C ASP A 205 3.38 -34.42 4.60
N SER A 206 3.74 -33.23 4.16
CA SER A 206 4.08 -32.93 2.77
C SER A 206 5.13 -31.82 2.80
N ASP A 207 6.39 -32.26 2.93
CA ASP A 207 7.53 -31.54 2.36
C ASP A 207 7.46 -31.61 0.82
N ASP A 208 8.28 -30.76 0.20
CA ASP A 208 8.67 -30.75 -1.23
C ASP A 208 7.67 -30.05 -2.19
N ASP A 209 8.04 -29.16 -3.11
CA ASP A 209 9.33 -28.95 -3.77
C ASP A 209 9.47 -27.55 -4.40
N ASP A 210 10.74 -27.26 -4.68
CA ASP A 210 11.39 -26.24 -5.51
C ASP A 210 10.63 -25.69 -6.74
N ASP A 211 10.70 -24.36 -6.92
CA ASP A 211 10.43 -23.69 -8.20
C ASP A 211 11.74 -23.58 -9.00
N ASP A 212 11.89 -24.48 -9.98
CA ASP A 212 12.89 -24.40 -11.05
C ASP A 212 12.58 -23.21 -11.98
N TYR A 213 13.58 -22.33 -12.15
CA TYR A 213 13.58 -21.27 -13.16
C TYR A 213 14.10 -21.83 -14.48
N GLU A 214 13.22 -22.11 -15.44
CA GLU A 214 13.64 -22.26 -16.84
C GLU A 214 13.71 -20.88 -17.53
N ASP A 215 14.95 -20.56 -17.87
CA ASP A 215 15.44 -19.54 -18.78
C ASP A 215 15.18 -19.99 -20.23
N ASP A 216 14.22 -19.36 -20.90
CA ASP A 216 14.07 -19.53 -22.35
C ASP A 216 14.48 -18.25 -23.09
N SER A 217 15.74 -18.30 -23.51
CA SER A 217 16.36 -17.40 -24.47
C SER A 217 16.05 -17.84 -25.91
N PHE A 218 15.77 -16.84 -26.76
CA PHE A 218 15.84 -16.83 -28.24
C PHE A 218 14.91 -17.74 -29.05
N LEU A 219 13.94 -17.11 -29.72
CA LEU A 219 14.02 -16.81 -31.17
C LEU A 219 13.08 -15.67 -31.56
#